data_AF-A0A4Q5XH24-F1
#
_entry.id   AF-A0A4Q5XH24-F1
#
_cell.length_a   1.000
_cell.length_b   1.000
_cell.length_c   1.000
_cell.angle_alpha   90.00
_cell.angle_beta   90.00
_cell.angle_gamma   90.00
#
_symmetry.space_group_name_H-M   'P 1'
#
loop_
_entity.id
_entity.type
_entity.pdbx_description
1 polymer ?
#
loop_
_entity_poly.entity_id
_entity_poly.type
_entity_poly.pdbx_seq_one_letter_code
_entity_poly.pdbx_strand_id
1 'polypeptide(L)'
;MPRVARGYAFSVQSDRIAPSRHYRLVNFQGCKSWCLAASLAYITLAGCGSAEDGGAAPGTAGSASSGASNSPGGNASLPTAGTRAQSAGTAAGGGGATASTGGTPSASGGPASGAGGTSSAGQSGSSAGSGSTPPTNGKPDSTLVGFASVEAFGLKTTTGGDGAALVTATTVEELAKYAAAAEPYVIQIEGTIKPATAKYQKIRVASNKTILGVGADATVEHLGFDVTGWTVVDEGMCEAETKGTFPPVSNVIIRNLNFKNTMGSSSDADGVVVQCYSHHIWIDHNTFHGLQSGPDGAIDVKRGADYVTVSWNHIQNWDKTMLLGHDDSNGAQDRGTLHVTYHHNYMQNTRQRHPRIRFAHAHVFNNFLYNDATVPNRTASYFLVTSMEASVYADGNLVHHAKEMYLNGEESDSSGKLTYTDTNKAVALNAGAESLFHIPPSNDAFNPRDFYEYTPHTADEVATVVPQGAGAGKL
;
A
#
# COMPACT_ATOMS: atom_id res chain seq x y z
N MET A 1 21.69 -58.97 -42.78
CA MET A 1 20.53 -59.83 -42.44
C MET A 1 19.64 -59.10 -41.43
N PRO A 2 18.36 -59.47 -41.25
CA PRO A 2 17.26 -58.54 -40.93
C PRO A 2 16.98 -58.38 -39.40
N ARG A 3 16.14 -57.45 -38.90
CA ARG A 3 14.75 -57.11 -39.32
C ARG A 3 14.39 -55.61 -39.13
N VAL A 4 13.87 -54.95 -40.17
CA VAL A 4 12.44 -54.55 -40.43
C VAL A 4 12.08 -53.20 -39.76
N ALA A 5 11.91 -52.04 -40.44
CA ALA A 5 10.99 -51.63 -41.54
C ALA A 5 9.53 -51.38 -41.03
N ARG A 6 8.73 -50.33 -41.35
CA ARG A 6 8.70 -49.12 -42.23
C ARG A 6 7.86 -48.03 -41.49
N GLY A 7 7.62 -46.78 -41.92
CA GLY A 7 8.08 -46.00 -43.08
C GLY A 7 6.96 -45.14 -43.74
N TYR A 8 7.03 -43.82 -43.56
CA TYR A 8 6.34 -42.73 -44.32
C TYR A 8 4.82 -42.49 -44.16
N ALA A 9 4.38 -41.31 -44.64
CA ALA A 9 3.05 -40.70 -44.47
C ALA A 9 2.57 -40.05 -45.79
N PHE A 10 1.29 -39.63 -45.89
CA PHE A 10 0.86 -38.29 -46.39
C PHE A 10 -0.68 -38.06 -46.29
N SER A 11 -1.10 -36.82 -46.58
CA SER A 11 -2.47 -36.23 -46.47
C SER A 11 -3.48 -36.63 -47.58
N VAL A 12 -4.79 -36.61 -47.26
CA VAL A 12 -5.91 -36.20 -48.15
C VAL A 12 -7.06 -35.55 -47.31
N GLN A 13 -7.82 -34.60 -47.87
CA GLN A 13 -9.03 -33.98 -47.29
C GLN A 13 -10.34 -34.57 -47.86
N SER A 14 -11.46 -34.53 -47.12
CA SER A 14 -12.83 -34.48 -47.70
C SER A 14 -13.89 -33.96 -46.72
N ASP A 15 -15.02 -33.46 -47.24
CA ASP A 15 -16.06 -32.68 -46.53
C ASP A 15 -17.09 -33.46 -45.67
N ARG A 16 -17.65 -32.71 -44.70
CA ARG A 16 -19.05 -32.69 -44.18
C ARG A 16 -19.96 -33.93 -44.30
N ILE A 17 -20.58 -34.30 -43.18
CA ILE A 17 -22.04 -34.18 -42.92
C ILE A 17 -22.32 -34.45 -41.42
N ALA A 18 -23.38 -33.86 -40.87
CA ALA A 18 -23.73 -33.94 -39.44
C ALA A 18 -24.83 -34.98 -39.13
N PRO A 19 -24.91 -35.47 -37.87
CA PRO A 19 -26.15 -35.94 -37.27
C PRO A 19 -26.52 -35.15 -36.00
N SER A 20 -27.81 -34.90 -35.78
CA SER A 20 -28.33 -34.08 -34.67
C SER A 20 -29.00 -34.90 -33.56
N ARG A 21 -28.67 -34.61 -32.29
CA ARG A 21 -29.44 -34.99 -31.09
C ARG A 21 -29.35 -33.83 -30.08
N HIS A 22 -30.42 -33.05 -29.88
CA HIS A 22 -31.54 -33.35 -28.97
C HIS A 22 -31.14 -33.38 -27.48
N TYR A 23 -31.22 -32.21 -26.83
CA TYR A 23 -31.46 -32.10 -25.39
C TYR A 23 -32.82 -31.43 -25.15
N ARG A 24 -33.52 -31.83 -24.09
CA ARG A 24 -34.88 -31.36 -23.79
C ARG A 24 -34.84 -30.09 -22.95
N LEU A 25 -35.53 -29.04 -23.41
CA LEU A 25 -36.03 -27.99 -22.52
C LEU A 25 -37.19 -28.56 -21.69
N VAL A 26 -37.17 -28.34 -20.38
CA VAL A 26 -38.33 -28.52 -19.51
C VAL A 26 -38.95 -27.14 -19.29
N ASN A 27 -40.23 -27.00 -19.60
CA ASN A 27 -40.97 -25.75 -19.51
C ASN A 27 -42.25 -26.02 -18.72
N PHE A 28 -42.55 -25.20 -17.70
CA PHE A 28 -43.76 -25.32 -16.89
C PHE A 28 -44.49 -23.98 -16.87
N GLN A 29 -45.69 -23.96 -17.42
CA GLN A 29 -46.50 -22.74 -17.52
C GLN A 29 -47.33 -22.53 -16.24
N GLY A 30 -47.36 -21.28 -15.75
CA GLY A 30 -48.29 -20.81 -14.73
C GLY A 30 -48.83 -19.44 -15.14
N CYS A 31 -50.09 -19.37 -15.58
CA CYS A 31 -50.67 -18.14 -16.11
C CYS A 31 -51.19 -17.21 -15.01
N LYS A 32 -50.98 -15.89 -15.17
CA LYS A 32 -52.06 -14.90 -15.43
C LYS A 32 -51.54 -13.46 -15.52
N SER A 33 -51.91 -12.76 -16.58
CA SER A 33 -51.70 -11.31 -16.76
C SER A 33 -52.85 -10.50 -16.16
N TRP A 34 -52.60 -9.31 -15.62
CA TRP A 34 -53.56 -8.20 -15.49
C TRP A 34 -52.84 -6.85 -15.71
N CYS A 35 -53.60 -5.76 -15.80
CA CYS A 35 -53.28 -4.60 -16.66
C CYS A 35 -52.48 -3.45 -16.03
N LEU A 36 -52.08 -2.50 -16.90
CA LEU A 36 -51.70 -1.13 -16.57
C LEU A 36 -52.73 -0.44 -15.66
N ALA A 37 -52.24 0.39 -14.73
CA ALA A 37 -52.74 1.75 -14.53
C ALA A 37 -51.69 2.61 -13.79
N ALA A 38 -51.57 3.89 -14.17
CA ALA A 38 -50.87 4.90 -13.38
C ALA A 38 -51.90 5.95 -12.93
N SER A 39 -51.82 6.41 -11.68
CA SER A 39 -52.58 7.55 -11.18
C SER A 39 -51.82 8.24 -10.03
N LEU A 40 -51.76 9.57 -10.08
CA LEU A 40 -51.41 10.40 -8.93
C LEU A 40 -52.64 10.55 -8.02
N ALA A 41 -52.42 10.65 -6.70
CA ALA A 41 -53.32 11.36 -5.81
C ALA A 41 -52.56 11.93 -4.60
N TYR A 42 -52.55 13.26 -4.47
CA TYR A 42 -52.30 13.93 -3.19
C TYR A 42 -53.54 13.77 -2.30
N ILE A 43 -53.34 13.71 -0.98
CA ILE A 43 -54.26 14.30 0.03
C ILE A 43 -53.45 14.59 1.30
N THR A 44 -53.89 15.59 2.07
CA THR A 44 -53.08 16.27 3.10
C THR A 44 -53.82 16.38 4.44
N LEU A 45 -53.04 16.64 5.50
CA LEU A 45 -53.42 17.31 6.77
C LEU A 45 -54.20 16.57 7.89
N ALA A 46 -53.44 16.28 8.96
CA ALA A 46 -53.58 16.85 10.32
C ALA A 46 -54.64 16.35 11.33
N GLY A 47 -54.34 16.60 12.63
CA GLY A 47 -55.10 16.20 13.83
C GLY A 47 -54.51 14.95 14.50
N CYS A 48 -53.73 14.96 15.60
CA CYS A 48 -53.65 15.78 16.82
C CYS A 48 -54.76 15.51 17.85
N GLY A 49 -54.43 14.81 18.95
CA GLY A 49 -55.33 14.54 20.08
C GLY A 49 -54.72 13.61 21.16
N SER A 50 -54.33 14.19 22.30
CA SER A 50 -54.09 13.55 23.62
C SER A 50 -55.42 13.30 24.36
N ALA A 51 -55.56 12.63 25.51
CA ALA A 51 -54.82 11.64 26.33
C ALA A 51 -55.83 11.19 27.45
N GLU A 52 -55.60 10.38 28.49
CA GLU A 52 -54.46 9.61 29.06
C GLU A 52 -54.90 8.11 29.09
N ASP A 53 -54.60 7.13 29.96
CA ASP A 53 -53.71 6.80 31.11
C ASP A 53 -53.70 5.22 31.16
N GLY A 54 -52.86 4.42 31.84
CA GLY A 54 -51.72 4.59 32.76
C GLY A 54 -51.25 3.23 33.31
N GLY A 55 -50.28 3.20 34.24
CA GLY A 55 -49.87 1.99 34.98
C GLY A 55 -48.36 1.83 35.25
N ALA A 56 -47.98 1.67 36.52
CA ALA A 56 -46.60 1.45 36.97
C ALA A 56 -46.27 -0.06 37.14
N ALA A 57 -45.06 -0.57 37.40
CA ALA A 57 -43.84 0.07 37.95
C ALA A 57 -42.52 -0.56 37.37
N PRO A 58 -41.42 -0.86 38.10
CA PRO A 58 -40.12 -0.24 37.80
C PRO A 58 -38.95 -1.21 37.48
N GLY A 59 -37.81 -0.66 37.03
CA GLY A 59 -36.53 -1.39 36.95
C GLY A 59 -35.50 -0.72 36.03
N THR A 60 -34.21 -0.76 36.39
CA THR A 60 -33.14 0.03 35.72
C THR A 60 -32.02 -0.80 35.11
N ALA A 61 -31.60 -0.38 33.91
CA ALA A 61 -30.25 -0.48 33.34
C ALA A 61 -29.68 -1.85 32.90
N GLY A 62 -28.75 -1.81 31.94
CA GLY A 62 -27.83 -2.91 31.62
C GLY A 62 -28.14 -3.71 30.35
N SER A 63 -27.99 -3.11 29.16
CA SER A 63 -27.87 -3.90 27.93
C SER A 63 -26.40 -4.24 27.68
N ALA A 64 -26.07 -5.53 27.70
CA ALA A 64 -24.73 -6.06 27.42
C ALA A 64 -24.81 -7.07 26.26
N SER A 65 -23.76 -7.11 25.45
CA SER A 65 -23.73 -7.86 24.19
C SER A 65 -23.70 -9.38 24.37
N SER A 66 -24.66 -10.08 23.77
CA SER A 66 -24.50 -11.46 23.32
C SER A 66 -23.93 -11.49 21.90
N GLY A 67 -23.22 -12.54 21.47
CA GLY A 67 -22.75 -13.69 22.23
C GLY A 67 -21.93 -14.64 21.34
N ALA A 68 -21.08 -15.47 21.95
CA ALA A 68 -20.25 -16.44 21.23
C ALA A 68 -20.53 -17.88 21.70
N SER A 69 -20.64 -18.80 20.74
CA SER A 69 -20.55 -20.26 20.91
C SER A 69 -20.44 -20.90 19.50
N ASN A 70 -19.90 -22.10 19.31
CA ASN A 70 -19.64 -23.17 20.28
C ASN A 70 -18.35 -23.96 20.00
N SER A 71 -17.85 -24.69 21.01
CA SER A 71 -16.77 -25.69 20.91
C SER A 71 -17.37 -27.13 20.98
N PRO A 72 -16.61 -28.24 20.85
CA PRO A 72 -15.90 -28.77 22.05
C PRO A 72 -14.65 -29.67 21.83
N GLY A 73 -13.76 -29.71 22.85
CA GLY A 73 -13.32 -31.00 23.43
C GLY A 73 -11.85 -31.44 23.32
N GLY A 74 -11.12 -31.42 24.45
CA GLY A 74 -9.81 -32.06 24.65
C GLY A 74 -9.19 -31.67 26.00
N ASN A 75 -8.65 -32.61 26.79
CA ASN A 75 -8.39 -32.38 28.23
C ASN A 75 -7.04 -32.96 28.71
N ALA A 76 -6.18 -32.16 29.39
CA ALA A 76 -4.99 -32.64 30.13
C ALA A 76 -4.41 -31.65 31.17
N SER A 77 -4.62 -31.98 32.45
CA SER A 77 -3.86 -31.74 33.70
C SER A 77 -2.73 -30.68 33.86
N LEU A 78 -2.75 -30.02 35.04
CA LEU A 78 -1.66 -29.24 35.69
C LEU A 78 -0.60 -30.14 36.37
N PRO A 79 0.54 -29.57 36.86
CA PRO A 79 0.62 -29.17 38.28
C PRO A 79 1.27 -27.78 38.52
N THR A 80 1.61 -27.46 39.78
CA THR A 80 1.58 -26.07 40.33
C THR A 80 2.85 -25.66 41.10
N ALA A 81 3.07 -24.33 41.22
CA ALA A 81 3.56 -23.57 42.40
C ALA A 81 4.90 -22.81 42.31
N GLY A 82 4.88 -21.56 42.79
CA GLY A 82 5.98 -20.62 43.01
C GLY A 82 5.38 -19.25 43.43
N THR A 83 5.90 -18.56 44.45
CA THR A 83 5.13 -17.51 45.16
C THR A 83 5.90 -16.22 45.54
N ARG A 84 5.12 -15.17 45.86
CA ARG A 84 5.47 -13.92 46.56
C ARG A 84 6.26 -12.86 45.75
N ALA A 85 6.20 -11.55 46.06
CA ALA A 85 5.44 -10.83 47.12
C ALA A 85 4.98 -9.43 46.66
N GLN A 86 4.02 -8.84 47.40
CA GLN A 86 3.65 -7.42 47.32
C GLN A 86 4.30 -6.61 48.45
N SER A 87 4.54 -5.32 48.24
CA SER A 87 4.53 -4.30 49.30
C SER A 87 4.20 -2.92 48.71
N ALA A 88 3.40 -2.12 49.44
CA ALA A 88 3.05 -0.75 49.06
C ALA A 88 3.91 0.27 49.84
N GLY A 89 3.99 1.51 49.34
CA GLY A 89 4.62 2.65 50.01
C GLY A 89 3.84 3.93 49.73
N THR A 90 3.66 4.78 50.75
CA THR A 90 2.75 5.93 50.73
C THR A 90 3.46 7.26 50.47
N ALA A 91 2.67 8.29 50.11
CA ALA A 91 3.14 9.63 49.80
C ALA A 91 3.45 10.49 51.04
N ALA A 92 4.35 11.46 50.86
CA ALA A 92 4.45 12.69 51.64
C ALA A 92 4.97 13.81 50.72
N GLY A 93 4.59 15.06 50.97
CA GLY A 93 4.99 16.22 50.16
C GLY A 93 5.76 17.26 50.96
N GLY A 94 6.37 18.22 50.26
CA GLY A 94 7.05 19.38 50.85
C GLY A 94 7.50 20.33 49.74
N GLY A 95 7.09 21.60 49.82
CA GLY A 95 7.40 22.61 48.81
C GLY A 95 8.60 23.48 49.19
N GLY A 96 9.15 24.18 48.19
CA GLY A 96 10.19 25.19 48.39
C GLY A 96 10.36 26.05 47.14
N ALA A 97 10.08 27.35 47.24
CA ALA A 97 10.25 28.31 46.16
C ALA A 97 11.27 29.37 46.56
N THR A 98 12.23 29.66 45.68
CA THR A 98 13.10 30.84 45.67
C THR A 98 13.39 31.21 44.21
N ALA A 99 13.82 32.45 43.94
CA ALA A 99 13.72 33.03 42.60
C ALA A 99 14.89 33.92 42.18
N SER A 100 15.03 34.06 40.86
CA SER A 100 15.60 35.19 40.12
C SER A 100 17.13 35.33 40.01
N THR A 101 17.53 36.20 39.06
CA THR A 101 18.88 36.50 38.57
C THR A 101 19.56 35.36 37.77
N GLY A 102 20.20 35.60 36.62
CA GLY A 102 20.19 36.81 35.77
C GLY A 102 21.47 36.96 34.94
N GLY A 103 21.34 37.17 33.62
CA GLY A 103 22.47 37.55 32.75
C GLY A 103 22.42 37.01 31.33
N THR A 104 22.22 37.89 30.35
CA THR A 104 22.74 37.72 28.98
C THR A 104 24.09 38.45 28.87
N PRO A 105 24.90 38.14 27.84
CA PRO A 105 25.18 39.20 26.86
C PRO A 105 25.14 38.71 25.41
N SER A 106 25.27 39.63 24.45
CA SER A 106 25.28 39.34 23.00
C SER A 106 26.20 40.31 22.24
N ALA A 107 26.81 39.81 21.15
CA ALA A 107 27.64 40.54 20.16
C ALA A 107 28.92 41.21 20.72
N SER A 108 30.00 41.44 19.96
CA SER A 108 30.12 41.72 18.51
C SER A 108 31.59 41.59 18.05
N GLY A 109 31.87 41.62 16.74
CA GLY A 109 33.20 41.96 16.21
C GLY A 109 33.79 41.04 15.12
N GLY A 110 33.96 41.59 13.92
CA GLY A 110 34.97 41.21 12.91
C GLY A 110 35.54 42.52 12.32
N PRO A 111 36.16 42.56 11.12
CA PRO A 111 36.62 41.47 10.24
C PRO A 111 38.11 41.63 9.81
N ALA A 112 38.65 40.72 8.98
CA ALA A 112 39.92 40.90 8.25
C ALA A 112 39.91 40.12 6.91
N SER A 113 40.83 40.39 5.97
CA SER A 113 40.67 40.06 4.55
C SER A 113 41.92 39.61 3.77
N GLY A 114 41.69 38.95 2.63
CA GLY A 114 42.65 38.73 1.52
C GLY A 114 43.12 37.27 1.29
N ALA A 115 43.74 36.90 0.16
CA ALA A 115 43.73 37.44 -1.22
C ALA A 115 44.50 36.51 -2.18
N GLY A 116 44.05 36.36 -3.45
CA GLY A 116 44.77 35.64 -4.53
C GLY A 116 44.56 34.11 -4.60
N GLY A 117 44.79 33.42 -5.73
CA GLY A 117 45.15 33.94 -7.06
C GLY A 117 45.27 32.86 -8.17
N THR A 118 44.48 33.04 -9.26
CA THR A 118 44.73 32.67 -10.67
C THR A 118 45.46 31.35 -11.07
N SER A 119 44.68 30.47 -11.72
CA SER A 119 44.94 29.80 -13.03
C SER A 119 46.16 28.91 -13.30
N SER A 120 45.90 27.75 -13.91
CA SER A 120 46.53 27.35 -15.18
C SER A 120 45.60 26.41 -15.97
N ALA A 121 45.86 26.20 -17.27
CA ALA A 121 45.09 25.30 -18.13
C ALA A 121 46.04 24.44 -18.99
N GLY A 122 45.61 23.21 -19.32
CA GLY A 122 46.31 22.27 -20.20
C GLY A 122 45.30 21.43 -20.97
N GLN A 123 45.61 21.07 -22.23
CA GLN A 123 44.60 20.62 -23.20
C GLN A 123 45.09 19.46 -24.07
N SER A 124 44.14 18.68 -24.59
CA SER A 124 44.24 17.71 -25.70
C SER A 124 44.54 16.25 -25.33
N GLY A 125 43.86 15.33 -26.03
CA GLY A 125 43.88 13.89 -25.79
C GLY A 125 42.57 13.19 -26.20
N SER A 126 42.18 13.26 -27.47
CA SER A 126 40.90 12.73 -27.94
C SER A 126 40.88 11.20 -28.11
N SER A 127 39.83 10.55 -27.62
CA SER A 127 39.33 9.26 -28.10
C SER A 127 37.81 9.21 -27.92
N ALA A 128 37.10 8.50 -28.80
CA ALA A 128 35.64 8.42 -28.80
C ALA A 128 35.16 7.00 -28.47
N GLY A 129 34.17 6.88 -27.59
CA GLY A 129 33.53 5.60 -27.29
C GLY A 129 32.61 5.65 -26.06
N SER A 130 31.36 5.24 -26.24
CA SER A 130 30.28 5.16 -25.23
C SER A 130 29.84 6.49 -24.59
N GLY A 131 28.56 6.83 -24.77
CA GLY A 131 27.95 8.02 -24.15
C GLY A 131 27.43 7.75 -22.75
N SER A 132 28.32 7.69 -21.76
CA SER A 132 27.92 7.72 -20.34
C SER A 132 27.55 9.15 -19.94
N THR A 133 26.26 9.43 -19.73
CA THR A 133 25.81 10.72 -19.18
C THR A 133 26.37 10.90 -17.77
N PRO A 134 27.03 12.04 -17.43
CA PRO A 134 27.45 12.34 -16.06
C PRO A 134 26.25 12.43 -15.10
N PRO A 135 26.44 12.23 -13.78
CA PRO A 135 25.35 12.26 -12.81
C PRO A 135 24.62 13.62 -12.81
N THR A 136 23.32 13.59 -13.02
CA THR A 136 22.46 14.78 -13.04
C THR A 136 22.19 15.30 -11.64
N ASN A 137 22.38 16.61 -11.43
CA ASN A 137 22.25 17.30 -10.13
C ASN A 137 20.96 16.96 -9.36
N GLY A 138 21.03 16.02 -8.41
CA GLY A 138 20.12 15.90 -7.26
C GLY A 138 18.63 15.73 -7.53
N LYS A 139 18.21 15.49 -8.78
CA LYS A 139 16.81 15.16 -9.09
C LYS A 139 16.64 13.64 -9.08
N PRO A 140 15.58 13.10 -8.44
CA PRO A 140 15.19 11.71 -8.58
C PRO A 140 15.12 11.27 -10.05
N ASP A 141 15.59 10.06 -10.33
CA ASP A 141 15.22 9.41 -11.59
C ASP A 141 13.71 9.15 -11.55
N SER A 142 12.98 9.85 -12.43
CA SER A 142 11.54 9.78 -12.54
C SER A 142 11.07 8.72 -13.54
N THR A 143 12.00 7.89 -14.04
CA THR A 143 11.76 6.68 -14.84
C THR A 143 11.15 5.57 -13.97
N LEU A 144 10.21 4.82 -14.54
CA LEU A 144 9.62 3.66 -13.87
C LEU A 144 10.62 2.49 -13.82
N VAL A 145 11.01 2.10 -12.60
CA VAL A 145 11.82 0.92 -12.27
C VAL A 145 10.98 -0.02 -11.39
N GLY A 146 11.18 -1.34 -11.49
CA GLY A 146 10.47 -2.34 -10.69
C GLY A 146 9.40 -3.11 -11.47
N PHE A 147 8.65 -3.96 -10.78
CA PHE A 147 7.76 -4.92 -11.44
C PHE A 147 6.68 -4.30 -12.33
N ALA A 148 6.23 -3.06 -12.08
CA ALA A 148 5.30 -2.39 -12.99
C ALA A 148 5.92 -1.99 -14.36
N SER A 149 7.24 -2.15 -14.54
CA SER A 149 7.95 -1.95 -15.82
C SER A 149 8.11 -3.22 -16.67
N VAL A 150 7.74 -4.40 -16.15
CA VAL A 150 8.03 -5.70 -16.78
C VAL A 150 6.96 -6.02 -17.85
N GLU A 151 7.36 -6.59 -18.99
CA GLU A 151 6.42 -7.02 -20.04
C GLU A 151 5.67 -8.29 -19.59
N ALA A 152 4.41 -8.14 -19.17
CA ALA A 152 3.53 -9.24 -18.79
C ALA A 152 2.04 -8.94 -19.09
N PHE A 153 1.22 -9.99 -19.14
CA PHE A 153 -0.23 -9.92 -19.39
C PHE A 153 -0.67 -9.07 -20.61
N GLY A 154 0.20 -8.92 -21.62
CA GLY A 154 -0.07 -8.16 -22.85
C GLY A 154 0.28 -6.67 -22.78
N LEU A 155 0.80 -6.18 -21.65
CA LEU A 155 1.37 -4.85 -21.49
C LEU A 155 2.91 -4.93 -21.53
N LYS A 156 3.57 -3.91 -22.07
CA LYS A 156 5.04 -3.83 -22.12
C LYS A 156 5.68 -3.16 -20.91
N THR A 157 4.91 -2.29 -20.27
CA THR A 157 5.25 -1.45 -19.12
C THR A 157 3.98 -0.71 -18.70
N THR A 158 3.98 -0.03 -17.55
CA THR A 158 2.89 0.84 -17.12
C THR A 158 3.02 2.24 -17.73
N THR A 159 2.03 2.65 -18.51
CA THR A 159 1.92 4.00 -19.12
C THR A 159 0.74 4.82 -18.58
N GLY A 160 -0.20 4.20 -17.86
CA GLY A 160 -1.39 4.84 -17.33
C GLY A 160 -2.31 5.35 -18.45
N GLY A 161 -2.61 6.64 -18.41
CA GLY A 161 -3.35 7.37 -19.43
C GLY A 161 -2.46 8.10 -20.46
N ASP A 162 -1.21 7.69 -20.69
CA ASP A 162 -0.36 8.35 -21.69
C ASP A 162 -1.00 8.38 -23.10
N GLY A 163 -0.78 9.49 -23.82
CA GLY A 163 -1.42 9.80 -25.10
C GLY A 163 -2.93 10.04 -25.06
N ALA A 164 -3.59 9.93 -23.90
CA ALA A 164 -5.03 10.08 -23.75
C ALA A 164 -5.49 11.52 -23.49
N ALA A 165 -6.80 11.69 -23.28
CA ALA A 165 -7.38 13.00 -22.99
C ALA A 165 -6.94 13.50 -21.60
N LEU A 166 -6.55 14.77 -21.54
CA LEU A 166 -6.29 15.50 -20.30
C LEU A 166 -7.61 16.06 -19.75
N VAL A 167 -7.93 15.77 -18.50
CA VAL A 167 -9.12 16.28 -17.80
C VAL A 167 -8.75 16.75 -16.40
N THR A 168 -9.29 17.88 -15.97
CA THR A 168 -9.14 18.36 -14.58
C THR A 168 -10.34 17.90 -13.77
N ALA A 169 -10.09 17.42 -12.55
CA ALA A 169 -11.11 17.21 -11.52
C ALA A 169 -10.96 18.28 -10.44
N THR A 170 -12.07 18.90 -10.06
CA THR A 170 -12.16 19.90 -8.99
C THR A 170 -13.10 19.45 -7.85
N THR A 171 -13.99 18.51 -8.13
CA THR A 171 -14.89 17.89 -7.13
C THR A 171 -14.70 16.37 -7.02
N VAL A 172 -15.27 15.76 -5.99
CA VAL A 172 -15.23 14.30 -5.78
C VAL A 172 -16.03 13.58 -6.87
N GLU A 173 -17.13 14.17 -7.32
CA GLU A 173 -18.00 13.66 -8.36
C GLU A 173 -17.28 13.65 -9.72
N GLU A 174 -16.51 14.70 -10.03
CA GLU A 174 -15.66 14.75 -11.22
C GLU A 174 -14.52 13.72 -11.16
N LEU A 175 -13.82 13.64 -10.02
CA LEU A 175 -12.75 12.67 -9.81
C LEU A 175 -13.27 11.23 -9.95
N ALA A 176 -14.39 10.90 -9.31
CA ALA A 176 -15.03 9.59 -9.41
C ALA A 176 -15.49 9.27 -10.84
N LYS A 177 -16.11 10.25 -11.53
CA LYS A 177 -16.55 10.11 -12.92
C LYS A 177 -15.38 9.78 -13.86
N TYR A 178 -14.28 10.53 -13.79
CA TYR A 178 -13.15 10.29 -14.69
C TYR A 178 -12.35 9.05 -14.29
N ALA A 179 -12.17 8.76 -12.99
CA ALA A 179 -11.42 7.60 -12.52
C ALA A 179 -12.12 6.28 -12.86
N ALA A 180 -13.46 6.22 -12.77
CA ALA A 180 -14.24 5.02 -13.08
C ALA A 180 -14.63 4.89 -14.57
N ALA A 181 -14.27 5.84 -15.43
CA ALA A 181 -14.62 5.84 -16.85
C ALA A 181 -13.94 4.69 -17.63
N ALA A 182 -14.54 4.27 -18.74
CA ALA A 182 -13.98 3.25 -19.63
C ALA A 182 -12.86 3.82 -20.52
N GLU A 183 -12.97 5.09 -20.90
CA GLU A 183 -12.01 5.82 -21.70
C GLU A 183 -10.70 6.05 -20.91
N PRO A 184 -9.53 6.05 -21.59
CA PRO A 184 -8.27 6.40 -20.94
C PRO A 184 -8.22 7.90 -20.64
N TYR A 185 -7.61 8.28 -19.52
CA TYR A 185 -7.51 9.68 -19.08
C TYR A 185 -6.22 9.98 -18.32
N VAL A 186 -5.67 11.17 -18.54
CA VAL A 186 -4.82 11.86 -17.56
C VAL A 186 -5.72 12.78 -16.74
N ILE A 187 -5.90 12.47 -15.46
CA ILE A 187 -6.79 13.16 -14.53
C ILE A 187 -5.94 14.06 -13.64
N GLN A 188 -5.96 15.36 -13.90
CA GLN A 188 -5.30 16.36 -13.08
C GLN A 188 -6.14 16.72 -11.85
N ILE A 189 -5.48 16.82 -10.69
CA ILE A 189 -6.05 17.33 -9.44
C ILE A 189 -5.29 18.61 -9.07
N GLU A 190 -6.02 19.70 -8.88
CA GLU A 190 -5.49 21.00 -8.45
C GLU A 190 -6.08 21.38 -7.07
N GLY A 191 -5.26 21.92 -6.16
CA GLY A 191 -5.70 22.26 -4.81
C GLY A 191 -6.24 21.06 -4.02
N THR A 192 -7.28 21.25 -3.20
CA THR A 192 -7.82 20.18 -2.32
C THR A 192 -9.21 19.70 -2.76
N ILE A 193 -9.31 18.42 -3.11
CA ILE A 193 -10.59 17.71 -3.31
C ILE A 193 -10.93 16.93 -2.02
N LYS A 194 -12.20 16.97 -1.58
CA LYS A 194 -12.70 16.20 -0.43
C LYS A 194 -14.22 16.01 -0.42
N PRO A 195 -14.75 14.99 0.26
CA PRO A 195 -16.20 14.78 0.39
C PRO A 195 -16.91 15.97 1.08
N ALA A 196 -18.14 16.24 0.65
CA ALA A 196 -19.02 17.21 1.29
C ALA A 196 -19.54 16.76 2.68
N THR A 197 -19.24 15.52 3.10
CA THR A 197 -19.60 14.96 4.42
C THR A 197 -18.35 14.59 5.20
N ALA A 198 -18.40 14.61 6.53
CA ALA A 198 -17.32 14.15 7.41
C ALA A 198 -17.23 12.61 7.45
N LYS A 199 -17.00 11.98 6.29
CA LYS A 199 -16.82 10.54 6.10
C LYS A 199 -15.75 10.27 5.05
N TYR A 200 -15.10 9.12 5.18
CA TYR A 200 -14.18 8.61 4.16
C TYR A 200 -14.96 8.15 2.92
N GLN A 201 -14.39 8.36 1.74
CA GLN A 201 -14.90 7.82 0.48
C GLN A 201 -13.75 7.24 -0.35
N LYS A 202 -13.83 5.93 -0.65
CA LYS A 202 -12.92 5.29 -1.59
C LYS A 202 -13.41 5.56 -3.01
N ILE A 203 -12.50 5.99 -3.88
CA ILE A 203 -12.76 6.32 -5.28
C ILE A 203 -12.27 5.17 -6.15
N ARG A 204 -13.17 4.58 -6.92
CA ARG A 204 -12.83 3.50 -7.84
C ARG A 204 -11.99 4.03 -9.01
N VAL A 205 -10.93 3.30 -9.35
CA VAL A 205 -10.08 3.57 -10.52
C VAL A 205 -10.18 2.41 -11.50
N ALA A 206 -10.53 2.71 -12.76
CA ALA A 206 -10.57 1.79 -13.88
C ALA A 206 -9.22 1.76 -14.63
N SER A 207 -9.10 0.91 -15.66
CA SER A 207 -7.86 0.76 -16.44
C SER A 207 -7.46 2.01 -17.24
N ASN A 208 -6.18 2.11 -17.59
CA ASN A 208 -5.60 3.16 -18.44
C ASN A 208 -5.80 4.59 -17.89
N LYS A 209 -5.41 4.81 -16.63
CA LYS A 209 -5.57 6.09 -15.93
C LYS A 209 -4.23 6.61 -15.42
N THR A 210 -3.98 7.90 -15.57
CA THR A 210 -2.94 8.61 -14.82
C THR A 210 -3.62 9.64 -13.94
N ILE A 211 -3.72 9.39 -12.62
CA ILE A 211 -4.19 10.39 -11.66
C ILE A 211 -2.97 11.18 -11.20
N LEU A 212 -2.95 12.48 -11.46
CA LEU A 212 -1.78 13.34 -11.32
C LEU A 212 -2.11 14.60 -10.51
N GLY A 213 -1.43 14.80 -9.39
CA GLY A 213 -1.45 16.08 -8.69
C GLY A 213 -0.69 17.16 -9.47
N VAL A 214 -1.26 18.36 -9.57
CA VAL A 214 -0.61 19.54 -10.15
C VAL A 214 0.03 20.38 -9.04
N GLY A 215 1.27 20.82 -9.24
CA GLY A 215 2.00 21.59 -8.24
C GLY A 215 2.47 20.73 -7.06
N ALA A 216 2.42 21.31 -5.84
CA ALA A 216 2.87 20.66 -4.60
C ALA A 216 1.75 20.49 -3.56
N ASP A 217 0.63 21.19 -3.75
CA ASP A 217 -0.52 21.31 -2.86
C ASP A 217 -1.75 20.51 -3.32
N ALA A 218 -1.67 19.84 -4.48
CA ALA A 218 -2.66 18.86 -4.92
C ALA A 218 -2.92 17.83 -3.82
N THR A 219 -4.14 17.82 -3.29
CA THR A 219 -4.50 17.12 -2.05
C THR A 219 -5.82 16.40 -2.25
N VAL A 220 -5.85 15.12 -1.85
CA VAL A 220 -7.06 14.33 -1.67
C VAL A 220 -7.28 14.16 -0.17
N GLU A 221 -8.15 15.00 0.40
CA GLU A 221 -8.47 15.00 1.82
C GLU A 221 -9.68 14.10 2.09
N HIS A 222 -9.53 13.14 3.01
CA HIS A 222 -10.57 12.15 3.37
C HIS A 222 -11.02 11.21 2.22
N LEU A 223 -10.15 11.02 1.23
CA LEU A 223 -10.33 10.10 0.11
C LEU A 223 -9.20 9.07 0.07
N GLY A 224 -9.42 8.00 -0.69
CA GLY A 224 -8.38 7.09 -1.19
C GLY A 224 -8.84 6.38 -2.46
N PHE A 225 -8.00 5.56 -3.07
CA PHE A 225 -8.30 4.90 -4.36
C PHE A 225 -8.46 3.38 -4.23
N ASP A 226 -9.42 2.83 -4.98
CA ASP A 226 -9.64 1.38 -5.13
C ASP A 226 -9.39 0.98 -6.59
N VAL A 227 -8.21 0.41 -6.85
CA VAL A 227 -7.76 -0.08 -8.15
C VAL A 227 -8.17 -1.56 -8.24
N THR A 228 -9.38 -1.80 -8.75
CA THR A 228 -9.97 -3.15 -8.80
C THR A 228 -10.92 -3.35 -9.97
N GLY A 229 -10.96 -4.59 -10.49
CA GLY A 229 -11.98 -5.06 -11.43
C GLY A 229 -13.32 -5.47 -10.78
N TRP A 230 -13.33 -5.76 -9.48
CA TRP A 230 -14.51 -6.31 -8.78
C TRP A 230 -15.59 -5.23 -8.52
N THR A 231 -16.70 -5.26 -9.25
CA THR A 231 -17.84 -4.31 -9.11
C THR A 231 -19.06 -4.91 -8.44
N VAL A 232 -19.11 -6.23 -8.25
CA VAL A 232 -20.35 -6.96 -7.92
C VAL A 232 -20.46 -7.13 -6.40
N VAL A 233 -21.32 -6.32 -5.77
CA VAL A 233 -21.51 -6.36 -4.31
C VAL A 233 -22.43 -7.50 -3.84
N ASP A 234 -23.30 -8.00 -4.73
CA ASP A 234 -24.32 -9.01 -4.38
C ASP A 234 -23.85 -10.47 -4.58
N GLU A 235 -22.72 -10.69 -5.27
CA GLU A 235 -22.14 -12.03 -5.52
C GLU A 235 -21.02 -12.41 -4.52
N GLY A 236 -20.79 -11.58 -3.50
CA GLY A 236 -19.87 -11.85 -2.40
C GLY A 236 -18.56 -11.06 -2.48
N MET A 237 -17.45 -11.70 -2.11
CA MET A 237 -16.13 -11.10 -2.11
C MET A 237 -15.27 -11.62 -3.27
N CYS A 238 -14.21 -10.86 -3.55
CA CYS A 238 -13.27 -11.09 -4.64
C CYS A 238 -12.25 -12.19 -4.29
N GLU A 239 -12.67 -13.46 -4.41
CA GLU A 239 -11.89 -14.64 -4.00
C GLU A 239 -11.24 -15.39 -5.19
N ALA A 240 -10.57 -16.51 -4.92
CA ALA A 240 -9.90 -17.37 -5.92
C ALA A 240 -10.88 -17.86 -7.00
N GLU A 241 -12.08 -18.26 -6.59
CA GLU A 241 -13.12 -18.87 -7.42
C GLU A 241 -13.77 -17.89 -8.40
N THR A 242 -13.71 -16.58 -8.11
CA THR A 242 -14.27 -15.53 -8.98
C THR A 242 -13.31 -15.06 -10.08
N LYS A 243 -12.10 -15.65 -10.16
CA LYS A 243 -11.09 -15.29 -11.16
C LYS A 243 -11.62 -15.51 -12.58
N GLY A 244 -11.86 -14.42 -13.30
CA GLY A 244 -12.36 -14.42 -14.68
C GLY A 244 -13.87 -14.23 -14.82
N THR A 245 -14.65 -14.03 -13.74
CA THR A 245 -16.05 -13.55 -13.86
C THR A 245 -16.12 -12.04 -14.13
N PHE A 246 -15.01 -11.32 -13.91
CA PHE A 246 -14.87 -9.88 -14.10
C PHE A 246 -13.51 -9.56 -14.77
N PRO A 247 -13.39 -8.43 -15.50
CA PRO A 247 -12.12 -7.96 -16.03
C PRO A 247 -11.29 -7.27 -14.92
N PRO A 248 -10.03 -7.67 -14.67
CA PRO A 248 -9.14 -6.94 -13.77
C PRO A 248 -8.83 -5.53 -14.27
N VAL A 249 -8.49 -4.61 -13.37
CA VAL A 249 -8.02 -3.27 -13.75
C VAL A 249 -6.53 -3.31 -14.05
N SER A 250 -6.07 -2.58 -15.06
CA SER A 250 -4.65 -2.55 -15.38
C SER A 250 -4.19 -1.25 -16.01
N ASN A 251 -2.86 -1.07 -16.02
CA ASN A 251 -2.21 0.11 -16.57
C ASN A 251 -2.66 1.41 -15.89
N VAL A 252 -2.25 1.61 -14.62
CA VAL A 252 -2.67 2.77 -13.81
C VAL A 252 -1.46 3.44 -13.15
N ILE A 253 -1.42 4.77 -13.20
CA ILE A 253 -0.43 5.61 -12.51
C ILE A 253 -1.18 6.51 -11.52
N ILE A 254 -0.70 6.59 -10.27
CA ILE A 254 -1.18 7.50 -9.23
C ILE A 254 0.03 8.29 -8.73
N ARG A 255 0.08 9.60 -9.02
CA ARG A 255 1.30 10.39 -8.91
C ARG A 255 1.12 11.78 -8.30
N ASN A 256 2.08 12.23 -7.50
CA ASN A 256 2.20 13.61 -7.02
C ASN A 256 1.04 14.13 -6.15
N LEU A 257 0.32 13.24 -5.44
CA LEU A 257 -0.81 13.61 -4.58
C LEU A 257 -0.46 13.63 -3.10
N ASN A 258 -1.01 14.61 -2.37
CA ASN A 258 -1.07 14.59 -0.91
C ASN A 258 -2.35 13.86 -0.45
N PHE A 259 -2.23 12.61 0.00
CA PHE A 259 -3.29 11.88 0.69
C PHE A 259 -3.34 12.35 2.15
N LYS A 260 -4.34 13.18 2.48
CA LYS A 260 -4.52 13.72 3.82
C LYS A 260 -5.70 13.05 4.51
N ASN A 261 -5.45 12.14 5.45
CA ASN A 261 -6.52 11.43 6.13
C ASN A 261 -6.39 11.50 7.66
N THR A 262 -7.03 12.52 8.24
CA THR A 262 -7.07 12.74 9.69
C THR A 262 -8.37 12.26 10.36
N MET A 263 -9.13 11.37 9.70
CA MET A 263 -10.17 10.61 10.39
C MET A 263 -9.52 9.40 11.09
N GLY A 264 -10.12 8.99 12.21
CA GLY A 264 -9.64 7.84 12.99
C GLY A 264 -9.96 6.49 12.35
N SER A 265 -9.94 5.45 13.19
CA SER A 265 -10.03 4.03 12.82
C SER A 265 -11.32 3.63 12.09
N SER A 266 -11.38 3.93 10.79
CA SER A 266 -12.21 3.23 9.81
C SER A 266 -11.34 2.17 9.13
N SER A 267 -11.75 0.91 9.21
CA SER A 267 -10.98 -0.27 8.79
C SER A 267 -10.84 -0.45 7.27
N ASP A 268 -11.31 0.51 6.48
CA ASP A 268 -11.22 0.54 5.00
C ASP A 268 -10.72 1.91 4.50
N ALA A 269 -10.25 2.80 5.39
CA ALA A 269 -9.91 4.19 5.05
C ALA A 269 -8.53 4.38 4.40
N ASP A 270 -8.16 3.44 3.52
CA ASP A 270 -6.82 3.34 2.94
C ASP A 270 -6.42 4.55 2.09
N GLY A 271 -5.11 4.74 1.84
CA GLY A 271 -4.64 5.70 0.84
C GLY A 271 -4.85 5.20 -0.59
N VAL A 272 -4.22 4.07 -0.93
CA VAL A 272 -4.43 3.35 -2.20
C VAL A 272 -4.57 1.85 -1.94
N VAL A 273 -5.55 1.21 -2.57
CA VAL A 273 -5.67 -0.25 -2.64
C VAL A 273 -5.50 -0.72 -4.08
N VAL A 274 -4.67 -1.74 -4.30
CA VAL A 274 -4.62 -2.52 -5.54
C VAL A 274 -5.07 -3.94 -5.22
N GLN A 275 -6.14 -4.40 -5.87
CA GLN A 275 -6.72 -5.71 -5.57
C GLN A 275 -7.41 -6.37 -6.77
N CYS A 276 -7.78 -7.65 -6.61
CA CYS A 276 -8.58 -8.41 -7.56
C CYS A 276 -7.91 -8.63 -8.91
N TYR A 277 -6.73 -9.24 -8.89
CA TYR A 277 -5.91 -9.51 -10.07
C TYR A 277 -5.49 -8.28 -10.90
N SER A 278 -5.70 -7.08 -10.35
CA SER A 278 -5.36 -5.83 -11.03
C SER A 278 -3.85 -5.64 -11.10
N HIS A 279 -3.34 -5.17 -12.24
CA HIS A 279 -1.92 -5.28 -12.55
C HIS A 279 -1.31 -4.13 -13.36
N HIS A 280 0.02 -4.00 -13.32
CA HIS A 280 0.76 -2.91 -13.98
C HIS A 280 0.32 -1.55 -13.43
N ILE A 281 0.61 -1.37 -12.14
CA ILE A 281 0.17 -0.22 -11.35
C ILE A 281 1.40 0.48 -10.74
N TRP A 282 1.48 1.81 -10.89
CA TRP A 282 2.58 2.62 -10.39
C TRP A 282 2.07 3.70 -9.42
N ILE A 283 2.51 3.64 -8.17
CA ILE A 283 2.15 4.58 -7.11
C ILE A 283 3.43 5.35 -6.75
N ASP A 284 3.52 6.61 -7.19
CA ASP A 284 4.80 7.32 -7.25
C ASP A 284 4.77 8.78 -6.78
N HIS A 285 5.79 9.20 -6.01
CA HIS A 285 5.90 10.59 -5.51
C HIS A 285 4.63 11.12 -4.80
N ASN A 286 3.91 10.27 -4.06
CA ASN A 286 2.75 10.71 -3.27
C ASN A 286 3.14 10.93 -1.80
N THR A 287 2.51 11.90 -1.13
CA THR A 287 2.64 12.12 0.31
C THR A 287 1.43 11.56 1.03
N PHE A 288 1.60 10.61 1.94
CA PHE A 288 0.52 10.08 2.79
C PHE A 288 0.67 10.64 4.21
N HIS A 289 -0.20 11.57 4.61
CA HIS A 289 -0.21 12.18 5.94
C HIS A 289 -1.46 11.76 6.73
N GLY A 290 -1.25 10.98 7.78
CA GLY A 290 -2.32 10.40 8.60
C GLY A 290 -2.33 10.85 10.06
N LEU A 291 -2.77 9.94 10.93
CA LEU A 291 -2.66 10.02 12.38
C LEU A 291 -2.12 8.68 12.91
N GLN A 292 -1.48 8.71 14.09
CA GLN A 292 -0.95 7.50 14.75
C GLN A 292 -2.04 6.51 15.20
N SER A 293 -3.27 6.98 15.40
CA SER A 293 -4.48 6.17 15.63
C SER A 293 -5.47 6.32 14.45
N GLY A 294 -4.91 6.45 13.25
CA GLY A 294 -5.57 6.97 12.06
C GLY A 294 -6.27 5.89 11.22
N PRO A 295 -6.11 5.95 9.88
CA PRO A 295 -6.74 4.99 8.96
C PRO A 295 -6.09 3.59 9.00
N ASP A 296 -6.51 2.69 8.09
CA ASP A 296 -5.83 1.39 7.90
C ASP A 296 -4.55 1.53 7.06
N GLY A 297 -4.47 0.95 5.86
CA GLY A 297 -3.26 1.00 5.03
C GLY A 297 -2.97 2.38 4.46
N ALA A 298 -1.70 2.77 4.33
CA ALA A 298 -1.35 3.85 3.40
C ALA A 298 -1.40 3.31 1.96
N ILE A 299 -0.80 2.13 1.71
CA ILE A 299 -0.85 1.41 0.44
C ILE A 299 -1.04 -0.08 0.69
N ASP A 300 -2.13 -0.65 0.17
CA ASP A 300 -2.48 -2.07 0.31
C ASP A 300 -2.45 -2.75 -1.07
N VAL A 301 -1.71 -3.86 -1.21
CA VAL A 301 -1.66 -4.68 -2.43
C VAL A 301 -2.02 -6.13 -2.07
N LYS A 302 -3.14 -6.63 -2.58
CA LYS A 302 -3.76 -7.88 -2.08
C LYS A 302 -4.62 -8.57 -3.13
N ARG A 303 -5.15 -9.75 -2.80
CA ARG A 303 -6.17 -10.46 -3.59
C ARG A 303 -5.78 -10.67 -5.06
N GLY A 304 -4.63 -11.31 -5.25
CA GLY A 304 -4.11 -11.73 -6.55
C GLY A 304 -3.58 -10.61 -7.45
N ALA A 305 -3.54 -9.36 -6.97
CA ALA A 305 -2.95 -8.22 -7.68
C ALA A 305 -1.49 -8.48 -8.05
N ASP A 306 -0.95 -7.81 -9.07
CA ASP A 306 0.35 -8.21 -9.62
C ASP A 306 1.08 -7.09 -10.37
N TYR A 307 2.39 -7.20 -10.56
CA TYR A 307 3.22 -6.22 -11.29
C TYR A 307 3.01 -4.76 -10.82
N VAL A 308 3.37 -4.48 -9.56
CA VAL A 308 3.18 -3.15 -8.94
C VAL A 308 4.52 -2.52 -8.57
N THR A 309 4.66 -1.21 -8.80
CA THR A 309 5.76 -0.40 -8.25
C THR A 309 5.19 0.65 -7.31
N VAL A 310 5.75 0.71 -6.10
CA VAL A 310 5.53 1.75 -5.09
C VAL A 310 6.85 2.49 -4.91
N SER A 311 6.96 3.70 -5.44
CA SER A 311 8.24 4.43 -5.47
C SER A 311 8.18 5.88 -5.00
N TRP A 312 9.25 6.37 -4.38
CA TRP A 312 9.40 7.78 -3.99
C TRP A 312 8.23 8.36 -3.15
N ASN A 313 7.42 7.54 -2.48
CA ASN A 313 6.29 8.04 -1.68
C ASN A 313 6.79 8.47 -0.28
N HIS A 314 6.23 9.56 0.26
CA HIS A 314 6.49 10.01 1.64
C HIS A 314 5.32 9.65 2.55
N ILE A 315 5.43 8.54 3.29
CA ILE A 315 4.42 8.10 4.26
C ILE A 315 4.79 8.63 5.64
N GLN A 316 3.97 9.49 6.23
CA GLN A 316 4.28 10.17 7.48
C GLN A 316 3.14 10.15 8.51
N ASN A 317 3.53 10.02 9.79
CA ASN A 317 2.64 10.01 10.95
C ASN A 317 1.56 8.90 10.93
N TRP A 318 1.86 7.75 10.33
CA TRP A 318 0.90 6.68 10.03
C TRP A 318 1.20 5.40 10.85
N ASP A 319 0.18 4.61 11.20
CA ASP A 319 0.37 3.33 11.90
C ASP A 319 0.79 2.20 10.94
N LYS A 320 -0.19 1.72 10.15
CA LYS A 320 -0.07 0.61 9.21
C LYS A 320 0.30 1.14 7.82
N THR A 321 1.56 1.09 7.42
CA THR A 321 1.99 1.75 6.17
C THR A 321 1.66 0.92 4.91
N MET A 322 2.30 -0.24 4.71
CA MET A 322 2.23 -0.99 3.45
C MET A 322 1.98 -2.50 3.65
N LEU A 323 0.77 -2.98 3.33
CA LEU A 323 0.42 -4.41 3.40
C LEU A 323 0.51 -5.07 2.03
N LEU A 324 1.16 -6.24 1.97
CA LEU A 324 1.29 -7.07 0.77
C LEU A 324 0.80 -8.49 1.07
N GLY A 325 -0.37 -8.85 0.55
CA GLY A 325 -1.10 -10.08 0.91
C GLY A 325 -1.84 -9.93 2.25
N HIS A 326 -3.18 -9.97 2.23
CA HIS A 326 -3.99 -9.44 3.35
C HIS A 326 -4.31 -10.46 4.45
N ASP A 327 -4.49 -11.73 4.09
CA ASP A 327 -4.95 -12.80 4.98
C ASP A 327 -4.09 -14.06 4.80
N ASP A 328 -3.75 -14.71 5.91
CA ASP A 328 -2.90 -15.91 5.98
C ASP A 328 -3.54 -17.13 5.27
N SER A 329 -4.85 -17.11 5.07
CA SER A 329 -5.63 -18.15 4.40
C SER A 329 -5.70 -17.94 2.88
N ASN A 330 -5.37 -16.74 2.37
CA ASN A 330 -5.66 -16.34 0.99
C ASN A 330 -4.67 -16.87 -0.06
N GLY A 331 -3.75 -17.75 0.32
CA GLY A 331 -2.74 -18.32 -0.58
C GLY A 331 -3.30 -19.18 -1.74
N ALA A 332 -4.61 -19.40 -1.83
CA ALA A 332 -5.25 -19.96 -3.04
C ALA A 332 -5.38 -18.91 -4.17
N GLN A 333 -5.47 -17.63 -3.81
CA GLN A 333 -5.58 -16.48 -4.71
C GLN A 333 -4.24 -15.76 -4.89
N ASP A 334 -3.46 -15.62 -3.81
CA ASP A 334 -2.26 -14.76 -3.77
C ASP A 334 -0.97 -15.45 -4.25
N ARG A 335 -0.83 -16.79 -4.13
CA ARG A 335 0.38 -17.52 -4.56
C ARG A 335 0.61 -17.40 -6.07
N GLY A 336 1.85 -17.07 -6.45
CA GLY A 336 2.25 -16.91 -7.86
C GLY A 336 1.76 -15.60 -8.50
N THR A 337 1.30 -14.65 -7.68
CA THR A 337 0.99 -13.26 -8.04
C THR A 337 1.77 -12.32 -7.11
N LEU A 338 1.31 -11.08 -6.90
CA LEU A 338 1.90 -10.13 -5.97
C LEU A 338 3.40 -9.87 -6.21
N HIS A 339 3.81 -9.73 -7.48
CA HIS A 339 5.14 -9.22 -7.83
C HIS A 339 5.17 -7.70 -7.60
N VAL A 340 5.84 -7.24 -6.53
CA VAL A 340 5.81 -5.84 -6.08
C VAL A 340 7.19 -5.30 -5.76
N THR A 341 7.48 -4.09 -6.27
CA THR A 341 8.70 -3.34 -5.94
C THR A 341 8.37 -2.15 -5.04
N TYR A 342 9.09 -2.02 -3.93
CA TYR A 342 9.09 -0.85 -3.07
C TYR A 342 10.46 -0.18 -3.14
N HIS A 343 10.57 1.03 -3.70
CA HIS A 343 11.86 1.72 -3.76
C HIS A 343 11.85 3.22 -3.47
N HIS A 344 12.91 3.71 -2.83
CA HIS A 344 13.09 5.13 -2.51
C HIS A 344 11.95 5.79 -1.73
N ASN A 345 11.07 4.99 -1.10
CA ASN A 345 10.00 5.53 -0.25
C ASN A 345 10.59 6.04 1.07
N TYR A 346 10.06 7.17 1.55
CA TYR A 346 10.40 7.76 2.83
C TYR A 346 9.28 7.48 3.82
N MET A 347 9.55 6.67 4.85
CA MET A 347 8.61 6.40 5.93
C MET A 347 9.06 7.18 7.17
N GLN A 348 8.25 8.13 7.64
CA GLN A 348 8.66 9.09 8.67
C GLN A 348 7.69 9.13 9.86
N ASN A 349 8.18 8.83 11.06
CA ASN A 349 7.35 8.73 12.26
C ASN A 349 6.18 7.73 12.09
N THR A 350 6.50 6.55 11.54
CA THR A 350 5.57 5.47 11.19
C THR A 350 5.84 4.20 11.99
N ARG A 351 4.79 3.42 12.29
CA ARG A 351 4.88 2.34 13.29
C ARG A 351 5.14 0.95 12.71
N GLN A 352 4.52 0.54 11.60
CA GLN A 352 4.57 -0.86 11.15
C GLN A 352 4.25 -1.05 9.66
N ARG A 353 4.45 -2.29 9.20
CA ARG A 353 4.22 -2.76 7.82
C ARG A 353 5.07 -2.01 6.78
N HIS A 354 6.40 -2.00 6.84
CA HIS A 354 7.24 -1.22 5.89
C HIS A 354 8.05 -2.04 4.84
N PRO A 355 7.51 -3.03 4.11
CA PRO A 355 6.15 -3.60 4.11
C PRO A 355 5.96 -4.79 5.09
N ARG A 356 4.71 -5.26 5.26
CA ARG A 356 4.39 -6.61 5.78
C ARG A 356 3.97 -7.50 4.61
N ILE A 357 4.63 -8.65 4.42
CA ILE A 357 4.56 -9.43 3.17
C ILE A 357 4.10 -10.87 3.41
N ARG A 358 3.17 -11.36 2.58
CA ARG A 358 2.68 -12.75 2.45
C ARG A 358 2.61 -13.19 0.99
N PHE A 359 2.92 -14.45 0.69
CA PHE A 359 2.82 -15.15 -0.62
C PHE A 359 3.55 -14.53 -1.82
N ALA A 360 4.08 -13.32 -1.67
CA ALA A 360 4.45 -12.41 -2.74
C ALA A 360 5.93 -12.50 -3.14
N HIS A 361 6.25 -11.97 -4.32
CA HIS A 361 7.62 -11.69 -4.75
C HIS A 361 7.91 -10.19 -4.57
N ALA A 362 8.52 -9.84 -3.43
CA ALA A 362 8.72 -8.46 -3.00
C ALA A 362 10.19 -8.01 -3.14
N HIS A 363 10.45 -6.97 -3.92
CA HIS A 363 11.75 -6.32 -3.98
C HIS A 363 11.69 -4.99 -3.21
N VAL A 364 12.45 -4.87 -2.12
CA VAL A 364 12.41 -3.70 -1.22
C VAL A 364 13.79 -3.06 -1.19
N PHE A 365 14.03 -1.99 -1.96
CA PHE A 365 15.37 -1.40 -2.09
C PHE A 365 15.43 0.11 -1.89
N ASN A 366 16.51 0.60 -1.28
CA ASN A 366 16.75 2.03 -1.03
C ASN A 366 15.62 2.80 -0.31
N ASN A 367 14.73 2.13 0.42
CA ASN A 367 13.72 2.82 1.22
C ASN A 367 14.37 3.36 2.51
N PHE A 368 13.86 4.49 3.02
CA PHE A 368 14.34 5.11 4.25
C PHE A 368 13.23 5.13 5.29
N LEU A 369 13.43 4.43 6.42
CA LEU A 369 12.63 4.62 7.62
C LEU A 369 13.35 5.59 8.57
N TYR A 370 12.71 6.69 8.93
CA TYR A 370 13.19 7.62 9.96
C TYR A 370 12.11 7.92 10.99
N ASN A 371 12.26 7.38 12.19
CA ASN A 371 11.45 7.77 13.34
C ASN A 371 12.25 8.69 14.27
N ASP A 372 11.71 9.84 14.61
CA ASP A 372 12.31 10.72 15.60
C ASP A 372 12.05 10.13 17.00
N ALA A 373 13.14 9.75 17.69
CA ALA A 373 13.09 9.13 19.01
C ALA A 373 12.55 10.08 20.11
N THR A 374 12.47 11.39 19.85
CA THR A 374 11.84 12.36 20.76
C THR A 374 10.31 12.37 20.67
N VAL A 375 9.72 11.81 19.59
CA VAL A 375 8.27 11.83 19.37
C VAL A 375 7.62 10.61 20.04
N PRO A 376 6.72 10.78 21.02
CA PRO A 376 6.17 9.66 21.80
C PRO A 376 5.51 8.58 20.94
N ASN A 377 5.78 7.32 21.32
CA ASN A 377 5.25 6.11 20.70
C ASN A 377 5.57 5.94 19.18
N ARG A 378 6.54 6.68 18.62
CA ARG A 378 6.91 6.61 17.19
C ARG A 378 7.96 5.57 16.82
N THR A 379 8.52 4.84 17.78
CA THR A 379 9.39 3.70 17.49
C THR A 379 8.63 2.66 16.63
N ALA A 380 9.18 2.30 15.48
CA ALA A 380 8.59 1.26 14.65
C ALA A 380 8.71 -0.11 15.33
N SER A 381 7.65 -0.92 15.26
CA SER A 381 7.69 -2.34 15.66
C SER A 381 8.74 -3.09 14.86
N TYR A 382 8.76 -2.86 13.54
CA TYR A 382 9.69 -3.45 12.59
C TYR A 382 9.75 -2.57 11.33
N PHE A 383 10.83 -2.66 10.55
CA PHE A 383 10.84 -2.20 9.16
C PHE A 383 10.08 -3.22 8.29
N LEU A 384 10.62 -4.41 8.05
CA LEU A 384 10.07 -5.40 7.13
C LEU A 384 9.68 -6.72 7.83
N VAL A 385 8.54 -7.30 7.41
CA VAL A 385 8.11 -8.66 7.77
C VAL A 385 7.97 -9.53 6.53
N THR A 386 8.48 -10.76 6.62
CA THR A 386 8.20 -11.86 5.67
C THR A 386 7.48 -12.99 6.42
N SER A 387 6.41 -13.54 5.84
CA SER A 387 5.68 -14.72 6.33
C SER A 387 4.94 -15.41 5.18
N MET A 388 4.28 -16.55 5.45
CA MET A 388 3.33 -17.20 4.53
C MET A 388 3.91 -17.38 3.12
N GLU A 389 5.01 -18.13 2.99
CA GLU A 389 5.71 -18.45 1.74
C GLU A 389 6.25 -17.25 0.92
N ALA A 390 6.18 -16.02 1.44
CA ALA A 390 6.70 -14.84 0.76
C ALA A 390 8.18 -14.99 0.39
N SER A 391 8.57 -14.46 -0.77
CA SER A 391 9.95 -14.39 -1.21
C SER A 391 10.37 -12.94 -1.33
N VAL A 392 11.36 -12.53 -0.55
CA VAL A 392 11.72 -11.11 -0.41
C VAL A 392 13.19 -10.90 -0.74
N TYR A 393 13.50 -9.90 -1.57
CA TYR A 393 14.85 -9.42 -1.83
C TYR A 393 14.98 -7.98 -1.33
N ALA A 394 16.04 -7.66 -0.58
CA ALA A 394 16.25 -6.32 -0.04
C ALA A 394 17.70 -5.85 -0.11
N ASP A 395 17.96 -4.69 -0.71
CA ASP A 395 19.29 -4.05 -0.76
C ASP A 395 19.26 -2.53 -0.54
N GLY A 396 20.34 -2.00 0.04
CA GLY A 396 20.57 -0.56 0.19
C GLY A 396 19.54 0.22 1.04
N ASN A 397 18.67 -0.42 1.82
CA ASN A 397 17.70 0.28 2.67
C ASN A 397 18.38 0.89 3.91
N LEU A 398 17.84 2.03 4.38
CA LEU A 398 18.29 2.69 5.61
C LEU A 398 17.16 2.69 6.65
N VAL A 399 17.45 2.24 7.87
CA VAL A 399 16.46 2.09 8.95
C VAL A 399 16.95 2.77 10.21
N HIS A 400 16.38 3.94 10.53
CA HIS A 400 16.59 4.63 11.80
C HIS A 400 15.41 4.36 12.73
N HIS A 401 15.70 3.90 13.95
CA HIS A 401 14.76 3.86 15.07
C HIS A 401 13.51 2.96 14.86
N ALA A 402 13.76 1.73 14.41
CA ALA A 402 12.87 0.58 14.61
C ALA A 402 13.39 -0.30 15.76
N LYS A 403 12.53 -1.19 16.31
CA LYS A 403 13.00 -2.31 17.15
C LYS A 403 13.69 -3.36 16.28
N GLU A 404 13.04 -3.74 15.18
CA GLU A 404 13.56 -4.70 14.19
C GLU A 404 13.78 -4.05 12.83
N MET A 405 14.84 -4.46 12.11
CA MET A 405 14.92 -4.27 10.66
C MET A 405 14.18 -5.40 9.93
N TYR A 406 14.42 -6.65 10.31
CA TYR A 406 13.77 -7.83 9.72
C TYR A 406 13.19 -8.74 10.79
N LEU A 407 11.88 -8.97 10.71
CA LEU A 407 11.13 -9.89 11.57
C LEU A 407 10.61 -11.08 10.74
N ASN A 408 10.83 -12.31 11.21
CA ASN A 408 10.29 -13.51 10.59
C ASN A 408 8.97 -13.90 11.25
N GLY A 409 7.90 -13.93 10.45
CA GLY A 409 6.56 -14.22 10.94
C GLY A 409 5.91 -13.05 11.69
N GLU A 410 4.61 -12.90 11.47
CA GLU A 410 3.71 -12.19 12.37
C GLU A 410 2.41 -13.02 12.36
N GLU A 411 1.97 -13.48 13.53
CA GLU A 411 1.05 -14.61 13.76
C GLU A 411 1.69 -16.01 13.59
N SER A 412 1.08 -16.92 12.83
CA SER A 412 1.22 -18.38 13.01
C SER A 412 2.27 -19.10 12.16
N ASP A 413 2.97 -18.42 11.25
CA ASP A 413 3.97 -19.01 10.35
C ASP A 413 5.18 -18.10 10.13
N SER A 414 6.32 -18.75 9.86
CA SER A 414 7.64 -18.17 9.59
C SER A 414 8.33 -18.80 8.38
N SER A 415 7.55 -19.36 7.44
CA SER A 415 8.05 -19.93 6.17
C SER A 415 8.49 -18.88 5.13
N GLY A 416 8.32 -17.60 5.44
CA GLY A 416 8.77 -16.49 4.59
C GLY A 416 10.28 -16.47 4.42
N LYS A 417 10.72 -16.23 3.19
CA LYS A 417 12.13 -16.13 2.81
C LYS A 417 12.55 -14.67 2.70
N LEU A 418 13.82 -14.40 3.02
CA LEU A 418 14.43 -13.10 2.84
C LEU A 418 15.90 -13.25 2.44
N THR A 419 16.22 -12.78 1.23
CA THR A 419 17.59 -12.47 0.83
C THR A 419 17.82 -10.99 1.05
N TYR A 420 18.90 -10.65 1.76
CA TYR A 420 19.31 -9.27 1.95
C TYR A 420 20.82 -9.11 1.82
N THR A 421 21.24 -8.00 1.25
CA THR A 421 22.66 -7.64 1.10
C THR A 421 23.21 -6.95 2.34
N ASP A 422 24.54 -6.94 2.47
CA ASP A 422 25.30 -6.16 3.45
C ASP A 422 25.20 -4.64 3.25
N THR A 423 24.68 -4.18 2.11
CA THR A 423 24.41 -2.75 1.84
C THR A 423 23.20 -2.19 2.61
N ASN A 424 22.40 -3.03 3.27
CA ASN A 424 21.32 -2.60 4.16
C ASN A 424 21.89 -2.11 5.51
N LYS A 425 21.40 -0.95 5.99
CA LYS A 425 21.93 -0.30 7.19
C LYS A 425 20.84 0.01 8.20
N ALA A 426 21.02 -0.44 9.44
CA ALA A 426 20.14 -0.09 10.56
C ALA A 426 20.89 0.73 11.61
N VAL A 427 20.24 1.78 12.12
CA VAL A 427 20.74 2.67 13.18
C VAL A 427 19.86 2.47 14.41
N ALA A 428 20.47 1.83 15.42
CA ALA A 428 19.82 1.40 16.65
C ALA A 428 19.27 2.58 17.48
N LEU A 429 18.15 2.35 18.16
CA LEU A 429 17.53 3.29 19.12
C LEU A 429 18.45 3.66 20.28
N ASN A 430 19.28 2.72 20.73
CA ASN A 430 20.18 2.85 21.87
C ASN A 430 21.45 2.02 21.60
N ALA A 431 22.57 2.42 22.19
CA ALA A 431 23.74 1.56 22.25
C ALA A 431 23.41 0.30 23.08
N GLY A 432 23.55 -0.89 22.48
CA GLY A 432 23.17 -2.16 23.10
C GLY A 432 21.70 -2.55 22.93
N ALA A 433 20.99 -2.02 21.93
CA ALA A 433 19.75 -2.64 21.45
C ALA A 433 19.99 -4.08 20.96
N GLU A 434 18.94 -4.90 20.96
CA GLU A 434 19.00 -6.31 20.54
C GLU A 434 19.22 -6.46 19.02
N SER A 435 19.31 -7.70 18.52
CA SER A 435 19.64 -7.96 17.12
C SER A 435 18.54 -7.47 16.18
N LEU A 436 18.74 -6.29 15.59
CA LEU A 436 17.87 -5.70 14.55
C LEU A 436 17.62 -6.65 13.35
N PHE A 437 18.43 -7.70 13.23
CA PHE A 437 18.32 -8.76 12.24
C PHE A 437 17.94 -10.06 12.98
N HIS A 438 16.66 -10.41 13.00
CA HIS A 438 16.19 -11.72 13.51
C HIS A 438 16.22 -12.83 12.45
N ILE A 439 16.44 -12.47 11.18
CA ILE A 439 16.67 -13.38 10.06
C ILE A 439 18.15 -13.33 9.67
N PRO A 440 18.88 -14.46 9.61
CA PRO A 440 20.17 -14.50 8.92
C PRO A 440 19.97 -14.42 7.40
N PRO A 441 20.87 -13.82 6.62
CA PRO A 441 20.67 -13.66 5.18
C PRO A 441 20.71 -15.02 4.50
N SER A 442 19.64 -15.39 3.80
CA SER A 442 19.63 -16.56 2.92
C SER A 442 19.77 -16.14 1.45
N ASN A 443 20.17 -17.07 0.59
CA ASN A 443 20.19 -16.84 -0.87
C ASN A 443 19.03 -17.56 -1.56
N ASP A 444 17.92 -17.77 -0.82
CA ASP A 444 16.83 -18.67 -1.22
C ASP A 444 15.57 -17.94 -1.76
N ALA A 445 15.61 -16.61 -1.80
CA ALA A 445 14.59 -15.78 -2.42
C ALA A 445 14.86 -15.54 -3.91
N PHE A 446 13.86 -15.07 -4.66
CA PHE A 446 14.01 -14.66 -6.06
C PHE A 446 15.05 -13.53 -6.23
N ASN A 447 15.71 -13.47 -7.39
CA ASN A 447 16.59 -12.38 -7.78
C ASN A 447 15.81 -11.34 -8.62
N PRO A 448 15.70 -10.07 -8.21
CA PRO A 448 15.02 -9.04 -9.00
C PRO A 448 15.68 -8.76 -10.36
N ARG A 449 16.99 -9.01 -10.51
CA ARG A 449 17.70 -8.85 -11.79
C ARG A 449 17.32 -9.88 -12.85
N ASP A 450 16.58 -10.94 -12.48
CA ASP A 450 15.99 -11.88 -13.45
C ASP A 450 14.77 -11.27 -14.17
N PHE A 451 14.26 -10.12 -13.70
CA PHE A 451 13.04 -9.47 -14.19
C PHE A 451 13.27 -8.05 -14.73
N TYR A 452 14.13 -7.25 -14.10
CA TYR A 452 14.43 -5.88 -14.52
C TYR A 452 15.80 -5.39 -14.03
N GLU A 453 16.40 -4.47 -14.78
CA GLU A 453 17.64 -3.79 -14.39
C GLU A 453 17.39 -2.74 -13.30
N TYR A 454 18.30 -2.67 -12.34
CA TYR A 454 18.35 -1.57 -11.35
C TYR A 454 19.75 -1.44 -10.75
N THR A 455 20.14 -0.18 -10.48
CA THR A 455 21.34 0.17 -9.72
C THR A 455 20.89 0.79 -8.39
N PRO A 456 21.08 0.12 -7.24
CA PRO A 456 20.73 0.69 -5.95
C PRO A 456 21.78 1.72 -5.52
N HIS A 457 21.33 2.79 -4.86
CA HIS A 457 22.18 3.68 -4.07
C HIS A 457 22.78 2.92 -2.87
N THR A 458 23.84 3.45 -2.27
CA THR A 458 24.26 3.01 -0.94
C THR A 458 23.27 3.51 0.13
N ALA A 459 23.17 2.80 1.26
CA ALA A 459 22.28 3.24 2.35
C ALA A 459 22.68 4.59 2.98
N ASP A 460 23.93 5.05 2.79
CA ASP A 460 24.34 6.39 3.23
C ASP A 460 23.93 7.50 2.24
N GLU A 461 23.87 7.22 0.94
CA GLU A 461 23.27 8.12 -0.05
C GLU A 461 21.74 8.24 0.15
N VAL A 462 21.07 7.13 0.52
CA VAL A 462 19.62 7.09 0.82
C VAL A 462 19.23 8.12 1.89
N ALA A 463 20.07 8.37 2.90
CA ALA A 463 19.84 9.40 3.92
C ALA A 463 19.67 10.82 3.35
N THR A 464 20.20 11.07 2.14
CA THR A 464 20.19 12.37 1.45
C THR A 464 19.21 12.37 0.28
N VAL A 465 19.28 11.34 -0.57
CA VAL A 465 18.51 11.21 -1.82
C VAL A 465 17.01 11.06 -1.54
N VAL A 466 16.62 10.20 -0.61
CA VAL A 466 15.20 9.89 -0.37
C VAL A 466 14.44 11.06 0.26
N PRO A 467 14.92 11.77 1.31
CA PRO A 467 14.23 12.96 1.82
C PRO A 467 14.19 14.15 0.86
N GLN A 468 15.12 14.22 -0.10
CA GLN A 468 15.10 15.24 -1.15
C GLN A 468 14.07 14.92 -2.23
N GLY A 469 13.96 13.66 -2.63
CA GLY A 469 13.09 13.23 -3.72
C GLY A 469 11.66 12.86 -3.34
N ALA A 470 11.45 12.19 -2.20
CA ALA A 470 10.17 11.56 -1.91
C ALA A 470 9.04 12.54 -1.58
N GLY A 471 7.82 12.13 -1.91
CA GLY A 471 6.57 12.86 -1.68
C GLY A 471 6.11 13.74 -2.85
N ALA A 472 4.95 14.35 -2.67
CA ALA A 472 4.35 15.28 -3.63
C ALA A 472 5.09 16.63 -3.67
N GLY A 473 5.02 17.32 -4.82
CA GLY A 473 5.72 18.58 -5.08
C GLY A 473 7.17 18.40 -5.54
N LYS A 474 7.51 17.25 -6.13
CA LYS A 474 8.91 16.80 -6.38
C LYS A 474 9.22 16.36 -7.83
N LEU A 475 8.20 16.31 -8.70
CA LEU A 475 8.30 15.80 -10.08
C LEU A 475 9.15 16.63 -11.05
#